data_AF-A0A8B6GL68-F1
#
_entry.id   AF-A0A8B6GL68-F1
#
_cell.length_a   1.000
_cell.length_b   1.000
_cell.length_c   1.000
_cell.angle_alpha   90.00
_cell.angle_beta   90.00
_cell.angle_gamma   90.00
#
_symmetry.space_group_name_H-M   'P 1'
#
loop_
_entity.id
_entity.type
_entity.pdbx_description
1 polymer ?
#
loop_
_entity_poly.entity_id
_entity_poly.type
_entity_poly.pdbx_seq_one_letter_code
_entity_poly.pdbx_strand_id
1 'polypeptide(L)'
;MQLSLKESISAVIDTSETIDFSEFGNSLPLDQALQESLVDYDACFICAYDTSFLALKHGQDLFLFDSHARNEFGLKHSNGKSLLLKLGSLDHLYQYCCNMVSGASQNQWFESYRTEKERIRYRKDEEFKARKTSTLKRKYWENEGTRLKKVKKYEEDQTYRDNLIQAGIKKYREDKDYRDALKESGIQKYQKNDKYREKLKQASVKYKYEEDEQHKKHVKQASVKKYKEDEMHKEHLKQASVQKYKEDEKHKEHVKQASIQKYADDDSHRCKVKQQTETRRENLKEENKQITEVVRKFKDAVQKGPECVCSCCLRLFFEKQVLICKKGSYDNSIYMIHAQQRNINTHVQMTAILIVLLKEHAEQVYGFVILVIVK
;
A
#
# COMPACT_ATOMS: atom_id res chain seq x y z
N MET A 1 -38.88 46.57 33.53
CA MET A 1 -37.59 47.21 33.15
C MET A 1 -37.41 46.98 31.67
N GLN A 2 -37.31 48.04 30.87
CA GLN A 2 -37.16 47.96 29.42
C GLN A 2 -35.73 48.39 29.09
N LEU A 3 -34.88 47.42 28.74
CA LEU A 3 -33.50 47.69 28.35
C LEU A 3 -33.47 48.44 27.02
N SER A 4 -32.59 49.43 26.89
CA SER A 4 -32.36 50.15 25.63
C SER A 4 -30.92 49.95 25.18
N LEU A 5 -30.70 49.63 23.91
CA LEU A 5 -29.37 49.38 23.35
C LEU A 5 -28.95 50.57 22.49
N LYS A 6 -27.73 51.06 22.69
CA LYS A 6 -27.04 51.99 21.78
C LYS A 6 -26.21 51.17 20.79
N GLU A 7 -25.92 51.73 19.62
CA GLU A 7 -24.95 51.16 18.69
C GLU A 7 -23.57 51.00 19.36
N SER A 8 -22.82 49.98 18.93
CA SER A 8 -21.50 49.66 19.45
C SER A 8 -20.46 50.73 19.07
N ILE A 9 -19.73 51.26 20.06
CA ILE A 9 -18.56 52.11 19.83
C ILE A 9 -17.33 51.22 19.59
N SER A 10 -16.65 51.42 18.46
CA SER A 10 -15.31 50.85 18.23
C SER A 10 -14.27 51.70 18.97
N ALA A 11 -13.33 51.04 19.65
CA ALA A 11 -12.30 51.71 20.43
C ALA A 11 -10.91 51.09 20.20
N VAL A 12 -9.87 51.94 20.19
CA VAL A 12 -8.46 51.54 20.11
C VAL A 12 -7.80 51.68 21.48
N ILE A 13 -7.02 50.68 21.86
CA ILE A 13 -6.29 50.64 23.13
C ILE A 13 -4.81 50.80 22.81
N ASP A 14 -4.28 52.02 22.91
CA ASP A 14 -2.83 52.26 22.78
C ASP A 14 -2.13 51.97 24.11
N THR A 15 -1.23 50.99 24.10
CA THR A 15 -0.37 50.62 25.25
C THR A 15 1.08 51.07 25.06
N SER A 16 1.31 52.00 24.12
CA SER A 16 2.60 52.35 23.53
C SER A 16 2.78 53.84 23.22
N GLU A 17 1.76 54.69 23.44
CA GLU A 17 1.77 56.15 23.29
C GLU A 17 2.29 56.65 21.92
N THR A 18 2.09 55.85 20.87
CA THR A 18 2.71 56.04 19.54
C THR A 18 1.82 55.60 18.37
N ILE A 19 0.55 55.25 18.61
CA ILE A 19 -0.37 54.83 17.55
C ILE A 19 -0.97 56.06 16.84
N ASP A 20 -0.88 56.10 15.51
CA ASP A 20 -1.67 57.03 14.70
C ASP A 20 -3.12 56.51 14.59
N PHE A 21 -4.01 57.11 15.37
CA PHE A 21 -5.43 56.74 15.42
C PHE A 21 -6.16 56.97 14.08
N SER A 22 -5.60 57.76 13.15
CA SER A 22 -6.24 58.01 11.85
C SER A 22 -6.33 56.77 10.95
N GLU A 23 -5.46 55.76 11.17
CA GLU A 23 -5.53 54.47 10.45
C GLU A 23 -6.75 53.60 10.86
N PHE A 24 -7.41 53.91 11.99
CA PHE A 24 -8.43 53.05 12.61
C PHE A 24 -9.88 53.47 12.31
N GLY A 25 -10.07 54.43 11.41
CA GLY A 25 -11.39 54.87 10.92
C GLY A 25 -12.26 55.50 12.01
N ASN A 26 -13.52 55.08 12.13
CA ASN A 26 -14.47 55.61 13.11
C ASN A 26 -14.24 55.06 14.55
N SER A 27 -13.00 54.69 14.90
CA SER A 27 -12.67 54.13 16.21
C SER A 27 -12.15 55.24 17.14
N LEU A 28 -12.71 55.32 18.34
CA LEU A 28 -12.30 56.32 19.34
C LEU A 28 -11.09 55.84 20.17
N PRO A 29 -10.32 56.75 20.79
CA PRO A 29 -9.50 56.43 21.95
C PRO A 29 -10.33 55.76 23.06
N LEU A 30 -9.74 54.78 23.75
CA LEU A 30 -10.46 53.97 24.76
C LEU A 30 -11.05 54.83 25.90
N ASP A 31 -10.34 55.83 26.39
CA ASP A 31 -10.80 56.73 27.46
C ASP A 31 -12.07 57.50 27.03
N GLN A 32 -12.04 58.11 25.84
CA GLN A 32 -13.22 58.76 25.25
C GLN A 32 -14.36 57.76 25.04
N ALA A 33 -14.08 56.57 24.50
CA ALA A 33 -15.08 55.53 24.27
C ALA A 33 -15.75 55.06 25.58
N LEU A 34 -14.98 54.89 26.66
CA LEU A 34 -15.49 54.54 27.98
C LEU A 34 -16.34 55.68 28.57
N GLN A 35 -15.93 56.93 28.38
CA GLN A 35 -16.70 58.10 28.82
C GLN A 35 -18.04 58.18 28.08
N GLU A 36 -18.06 58.14 26.76
CA GLU A 36 -19.29 58.11 25.95
C GLU A 36 -20.18 56.90 26.19
N SER A 37 -19.61 55.79 26.67
CA SER A 37 -20.33 54.57 27.02
C SER A 37 -20.96 54.60 28.42
N LEU A 38 -20.55 55.51 29.30
CA LEU A 38 -20.95 55.53 30.73
C LEU A 38 -21.41 56.91 31.23
N VAL A 39 -21.53 57.92 30.37
CA VAL A 39 -22.23 59.18 30.70
C VAL A 39 -23.75 58.94 30.81
N ASP A 40 -24.39 58.53 29.71
CA ASP A 40 -25.86 58.39 29.61
C ASP A 40 -26.39 56.98 29.93
N TYR A 41 -25.52 56.00 30.21
CA TYR A 41 -25.86 54.59 30.26
C TYR A 41 -25.35 53.96 31.56
N ASP A 42 -26.16 53.05 32.12
CA ASP A 42 -25.85 52.37 33.38
C ASP A 42 -24.96 51.12 33.18
N ALA A 43 -24.67 50.73 31.93
CA ALA A 43 -23.79 49.59 31.63
C ALA A 43 -23.09 49.68 30.25
N CYS A 44 -21.86 49.14 30.16
CA CYS A 44 -21.25 48.81 28.87
C CYS A 44 -20.51 47.47 28.91
N PHE A 45 -20.58 46.72 27.81
CA PHE A 45 -20.03 45.36 27.69
C PHE A 45 -18.79 45.41 26.81
N ILE A 46 -17.63 45.19 27.43
CA ILE A 46 -16.31 45.41 26.85
C ILE A 46 -15.77 44.07 26.37
N CYS A 47 -15.46 43.97 25.08
CA CYS A 47 -14.82 42.80 24.48
C CYS A 47 -13.47 43.19 23.87
N ALA A 48 -12.47 42.33 24.03
CA ALA A 48 -11.16 42.46 23.40
C ALA A 48 -10.58 41.06 23.19
N TYR A 49 -9.93 40.77 22.05
CA TYR A 49 -9.33 39.46 21.78
C TYR A 49 -10.25 38.27 22.12
N ASP A 50 -9.88 37.42 23.09
CA ASP A 50 -10.64 36.25 23.55
C ASP A 50 -11.50 36.51 24.80
N THR A 51 -11.62 37.77 25.23
CA THR A 51 -12.11 38.16 26.55
C THR A 51 -13.25 39.18 26.47
N SER A 52 -14.21 39.04 27.39
CA SER A 52 -15.39 39.91 27.52
C SER A 52 -15.78 40.08 28.98
N PHE A 53 -16.10 41.32 29.36
CA PHE A 53 -16.49 41.71 30.71
C PHE A 53 -17.47 42.90 30.66
N LEU A 54 -18.03 43.26 31.82
CA LEU A 54 -19.13 44.21 31.94
C LEU A 54 -18.75 45.32 32.92
N ALA A 55 -18.78 46.57 32.49
CA ALA A 55 -18.79 47.73 33.38
C ALA A 55 -20.24 48.12 33.71
N LEU A 56 -20.49 48.50 34.96
CA LEU A 56 -21.79 48.86 35.51
C LEU A 56 -21.67 50.16 36.31
N LYS A 57 -22.62 51.08 36.14
CA LYS A 57 -22.71 52.35 36.85
C LYS A 57 -23.98 52.36 37.68
N HIS A 58 -23.89 52.80 38.93
CA HIS A 58 -25.05 52.95 39.81
C HIS A 58 -24.92 54.23 40.64
N GLY A 59 -25.62 55.29 40.20
CA GLY A 59 -25.46 56.63 40.77
C GLY A 59 -24.05 57.17 40.51
N GLN A 60 -23.26 57.30 41.58
CA GLN A 60 -21.84 57.71 41.51
C GLN A 60 -20.87 56.52 41.54
N ASP A 61 -21.34 55.31 41.87
CA ASP A 61 -20.50 54.12 41.96
C ASP A 61 -20.28 53.48 40.59
N LEU A 62 -19.03 53.13 40.28
CA LEU A 62 -18.66 52.33 39.12
C LEU A 62 -18.22 50.93 39.58
N PHE A 63 -18.64 49.90 38.85
CA PHE A 63 -18.30 48.50 39.09
C PHE A 63 -17.83 47.82 37.80
N LEU A 64 -17.01 46.78 37.95
CA LEU A 64 -16.57 45.90 36.87
C LEU A 64 -16.85 44.44 37.26
N PHE A 65 -17.52 43.72 36.37
CA PHE A 65 -17.68 42.27 36.43
C PHE A 65 -16.92 41.61 35.28
N ASP A 66 -15.81 40.93 35.60
CA ASP A 66 -15.08 40.09 34.64
C ASP A 66 -15.29 38.61 34.99
N SER A 67 -15.75 37.83 34.01
CA SER A 67 -15.95 36.39 34.13
C SER A 67 -14.65 35.59 34.14
N HIS A 68 -13.57 36.13 33.56
CA HIS A 68 -12.28 35.49 33.36
C HIS A 68 -11.46 35.41 34.66
N ALA A 69 -10.56 34.43 34.73
CA ALA A 69 -9.65 34.24 35.86
C ALA A 69 -8.55 35.31 35.87
N ARG A 70 -8.83 36.47 36.47
CA ARG A 70 -7.92 37.63 36.57
C ARG A 70 -7.61 38.04 38.01
N ASN A 71 -6.77 39.06 38.16
CA ASN A 71 -6.65 39.87 39.38
C ASN A 71 -7.32 41.24 39.20
N GLU A 72 -7.31 42.05 40.27
CA GLU A 72 -7.91 43.40 40.31
C GLU A 72 -7.28 44.41 39.33
N PHE A 73 -6.10 44.11 38.80
CA PHE A 73 -5.39 44.93 37.80
C PHE A 73 -5.66 44.52 36.34
N GLY A 74 -6.50 43.51 36.09
CA GLY A 74 -6.84 43.05 34.74
C GLY A 74 -5.91 41.99 34.13
N LEU A 75 -4.92 41.51 34.88
CA LEU A 75 -3.99 40.47 34.42
C LEU A 75 -4.57 39.06 34.65
N LYS A 76 -4.46 38.14 33.68
CA LYS A 76 -4.89 36.74 33.85
C LYS A 76 -4.04 36.07 34.95
N HIS A 77 -4.67 35.37 35.88
CA HIS A 77 -4.02 34.79 37.06
C HIS A 77 -4.30 33.28 37.16
N SER A 78 -3.28 32.48 37.52
CA SER A 78 -3.33 31.01 37.49
C SER A 78 -4.40 30.40 38.40
N ASN A 79 -4.64 31.03 39.55
CA ASN A 79 -5.70 30.70 40.50
C ASN A 79 -6.79 31.80 40.55
N GLY A 80 -6.93 32.59 39.47
CA GLY A 80 -7.95 33.64 39.38
C GLY A 80 -9.37 33.07 39.40
N LYS A 81 -10.32 33.91 39.82
CA LYS A 81 -11.76 33.65 39.76
C LYS A 81 -12.42 34.79 38.98
N SER A 82 -13.68 34.63 38.61
CA SER A 82 -14.51 35.75 38.18
C SER A 82 -14.55 36.82 39.27
N LEU A 83 -14.49 38.09 38.87
CA LEU A 83 -14.35 39.25 39.76
C LEU A 83 -15.60 40.12 39.68
N LEU A 84 -15.99 40.71 40.81
CA LEU A 84 -16.83 41.90 40.87
C LEU A 84 -16.07 42.94 41.70
N LEU A 85 -15.60 43.99 41.04
CA LEU A 85 -14.81 45.07 41.65
C LEU A 85 -15.65 46.34 41.71
N LYS A 86 -15.56 47.10 42.81
CA LYS A 86 -15.94 48.52 42.83
C LYS A 86 -14.72 49.34 42.42
N LEU A 87 -14.88 50.18 41.40
CA LEU A 87 -13.82 51.02 40.86
C LEU A 87 -13.89 52.43 41.46
N GLY A 88 -12.73 53.07 41.67
CA GLY A 88 -12.65 54.42 42.26
C GLY A 88 -12.91 55.55 41.26
N SER A 89 -12.65 55.32 39.98
CA SER A 89 -12.85 56.28 38.88
C SER A 89 -12.97 55.55 37.53
N LEU A 90 -13.26 56.31 36.47
CA LEU A 90 -13.19 55.80 35.09
C LEU A 90 -11.76 55.42 34.68
N ASP A 91 -10.74 56.08 35.25
CA ASP A 91 -9.33 55.79 34.99
C ASP A 91 -8.94 54.38 35.46
N HIS A 92 -9.54 53.90 36.57
CA HIS A 92 -9.36 52.52 37.01
C HIS A 92 -9.92 51.51 35.97
N LEU A 93 -11.01 51.84 35.26
CA LEU A 93 -11.55 51.02 34.18
C LEU A 93 -10.63 51.06 32.95
N TYR A 94 -10.15 52.24 32.57
CA TYR A 94 -9.16 52.42 31.50
C TYR A 94 -7.89 51.62 31.76
N GLN A 95 -7.30 51.74 32.95
CA GLN A 95 -6.08 51.01 33.32
C GLN A 95 -6.30 49.48 33.39
N TYR A 96 -7.49 49.00 33.79
CA TYR A 96 -7.83 47.58 33.72
C TYR A 96 -7.82 47.06 32.27
N CYS A 97 -8.41 47.83 31.34
CA CYS A 97 -8.40 47.53 29.91
C CYS A 97 -6.98 47.53 29.33
N CYS A 98 -6.17 48.55 29.63
CA CYS A 98 -4.80 48.65 29.14
C CYS A 98 -3.91 47.52 29.68
N ASN A 99 -3.98 47.21 30.97
CA ASN A 99 -3.26 46.08 31.57
C ASN A 99 -3.71 44.72 31.00
N MET A 100 -5.00 44.55 30.70
CA MET A 100 -5.51 43.37 30.01
C MET A 100 -4.86 43.18 28.62
N VAL A 101 -4.67 44.27 27.86
CA VAL A 101 -4.06 44.25 26.51
C VAL A 101 -2.54 44.12 26.58
N SER A 102 -1.85 44.86 27.44
CA SER A 102 -0.42 44.66 27.71
C SER A 102 -0.12 43.22 28.17
N GLY A 103 -0.99 42.68 29.03
CA GLY A 103 -1.01 41.27 29.45
C GLY A 103 -1.36 40.28 28.34
N ALA A 104 -1.82 40.70 27.16
CA ALA A 104 -1.99 39.82 26.00
C ALA A 104 -0.65 39.29 25.47
N SER A 105 0.45 40.03 25.64
CA SER A 105 1.81 39.52 25.40
C SER A 105 2.15 38.35 26.33
N GLN A 106 1.81 38.46 27.62
CA GLN A 106 1.91 37.36 28.57
C GLN A 106 0.94 36.23 28.24
N ASN A 107 -0.27 36.51 27.71
CA ASN A 107 -1.18 35.46 27.24
C ASN A 107 -0.60 34.70 26.03
N GLN A 108 0.09 35.39 25.11
CA GLN A 108 0.81 34.74 24.02
C GLN A 108 1.95 33.84 24.53
N TRP A 109 2.64 34.25 25.60
CA TRP A 109 3.61 33.41 26.32
C TRP A 109 2.95 32.24 27.06
N PHE A 110 1.85 32.45 27.77
CA PHE A 110 1.12 31.41 28.52
C PHE A 110 0.47 30.37 27.59
N GLU A 111 -0.10 30.76 26.45
CA GLU A 111 -0.62 29.83 25.46
C GLU A 111 0.49 29.16 24.65
N SER A 112 1.62 29.83 24.41
CA SER A 112 2.83 29.16 23.89
C SER A 112 3.36 28.12 24.88
N TYR A 113 3.36 28.42 26.18
CA TYR A 113 3.78 27.52 27.26
C TYR A 113 2.78 26.38 27.47
N ARG A 114 1.48 26.62 27.34
CA ARG A 114 0.41 25.60 27.35
C ARG A 114 0.52 24.69 26.15
N THR A 115 0.74 25.25 24.97
CA THR A 115 0.99 24.53 23.72
C THR A 115 2.26 23.70 23.82
N GLU A 116 3.34 24.23 24.37
CA GLU A 116 4.60 23.49 24.56
C GLU A 116 4.46 22.41 25.64
N LYS A 117 3.70 22.63 26.72
CA LYS A 117 3.31 21.57 27.67
C LYS A 117 2.47 20.48 27.01
N GLU A 118 1.51 20.80 26.13
CA GLU A 118 0.81 19.78 25.33
C GLU A 118 1.74 19.07 24.35
N ARG A 119 2.69 19.75 23.69
CA ARG A 119 3.70 19.13 22.79
C ARG A 119 4.71 18.25 23.55
N ILE A 120 5.11 18.64 24.77
CA ILE A 120 5.95 17.83 25.65
C ILE A 120 5.18 16.59 26.09
N ARG A 121 3.90 16.72 26.48
CA ARG A 121 3.03 15.58 26.78
C ARG A 121 2.88 14.68 25.55
N TYR A 122 2.49 15.21 24.40
CA TYR A 122 2.33 14.44 23.14
C TYR A 122 3.62 13.73 22.68
N ARG A 123 4.82 14.20 23.07
CA ARG A 123 6.11 13.52 22.80
C ARG A 123 6.50 12.46 23.83
N LYS A 124 5.87 12.43 25.01
CA LYS A 124 6.23 11.54 26.15
C LYS A 124 5.12 10.58 26.58
N ASP A 125 3.87 10.89 26.24
CA ASP A 125 2.64 10.22 26.66
C ASP A 125 1.94 9.67 25.41
N GLU A 126 2.17 8.38 25.15
CA GLU A 126 1.63 7.68 24.00
C GLU A 126 0.10 7.49 24.07
N GLU A 127 -0.49 7.44 25.26
CA GLU A 127 -1.96 7.33 25.41
C GLU A 127 -2.63 8.64 25.02
N PHE A 128 -2.11 9.78 25.51
CA PHE A 128 -2.58 11.11 25.12
C PHE A 128 -2.41 11.36 23.62
N LYS A 129 -1.26 10.96 23.05
CA LYS A 129 -0.96 11.00 21.61
C LYS A 129 -1.92 10.14 20.80
N ALA A 130 -2.21 8.91 21.23
CA ALA A 130 -3.20 8.04 20.61
C ALA A 130 -4.61 8.64 20.69
N ARG A 131 -5.05 9.13 21.86
CA ARG A 131 -6.37 9.72 22.09
C ARG A 131 -6.63 10.98 21.25
N LYS A 132 -5.65 11.89 21.18
CA LYS A 132 -5.71 13.07 20.30
C LYS A 132 -5.72 12.66 18.81
N THR A 133 -4.89 11.68 18.41
CA THR A 133 -4.89 11.14 17.04
C THR A 133 -6.25 10.55 16.65
N SER A 134 -6.83 9.69 17.49
CA SER A 134 -8.15 9.08 17.24
C SER A 134 -9.26 10.11 17.17
N THR A 135 -9.22 11.14 18.03
CA THR A 135 -10.17 12.27 17.98
C THR A 135 -10.08 13.05 16.66
N LEU A 136 -8.87 13.28 16.14
CA LEU A 136 -8.65 13.96 14.85
C LEU A 136 -9.10 13.10 13.66
N LYS A 137 -8.81 11.79 13.68
CA LYS A 137 -9.34 10.84 12.68
C LYS A 137 -10.86 10.85 12.66
N ARG A 138 -11.49 10.78 13.83
CA ARG A 138 -12.95 10.79 13.99
C ARG A 138 -13.56 12.06 13.39
N LYS A 139 -13.04 13.24 13.74
CA LYS A 139 -13.49 14.51 13.14
C LYS A 139 -13.37 14.55 11.61
N TYR A 140 -12.29 14.01 11.03
CA TYR A 140 -12.10 13.96 9.58
C TYR A 140 -13.11 13.04 8.85
N TRP A 141 -13.50 11.93 9.49
CA TRP A 141 -14.50 11.00 8.93
C TRP A 141 -15.95 11.46 9.16
N GLU A 142 -16.23 12.16 10.26
CA GLU A 142 -17.56 12.71 10.57
C GLU A 142 -17.86 14.00 9.80
N ASN A 143 -16.87 14.89 9.60
CA ASN A 143 -17.09 16.23 9.06
C ASN A 143 -16.66 16.35 7.59
N GLU A 144 -17.64 16.26 6.68
CA GLU A 144 -17.47 16.44 5.23
C GLU A 144 -16.74 17.74 4.86
N GLY A 145 -17.14 18.87 5.45
CA GLY A 145 -16.52 20.18 5.18
C GLY A 145 -15.03 20.24 5.52
N THR A 146 -14.57 19.41 6.46
CA THR A 146 -13.15 19.27 6.81
C THR A 146 -12.38 18.45 5.78
N ARG A 147 -13.01 17.44 5.17
CA ARG A 147 -12.45 16.71 4.01
C ARG A 147 -12.33 17.63 2.81
N LEU A 148 -13.42 18.32 2.45
CA LEU A 148 -13.48 19.21 1.29
C LEU A 148 -12.45 20.34 1.38
N LYS A 149 -12.25 20.94 2.56
CA LYS A 149 -11.19 21.94 2.80
C LYS A 149 -9.78 21.39 2.55
N LYS A 150 -9.49 20.13 2.88
CA LYS A 150 -8.19 19.50 2.59
C LYS A 150 -8.00 19.13 1.12
N VAL A 151 -9.05 18.63 0.45
CA VAL A 151 -9.03 18.35 -0.99
C VAL A 151 -8.79 19.64 -1.77
N LYS A 152 -9.62 20.65 -1.53
CA LYS A 152 -9.50 21.98 -2.13
C LYS A 152 -8.11 22.59 -1.91
N LYS A 153 -7.55 22.50 -0.70
CA LYS A 153 -6.17 22.95 -0.45
C LYS A 153 -5.12 22.19 -1.26
N TYR A 154 -5.24 20.87 -1.45
CA TYR A 154 -4.29 20.10 -2.27
C TYR A 154 -4.39 20.40 -3.78
N GLU A 155 -5.55 20.87 -4.22
CA GLU A 155 -5.81 21.28 -5.60
C GLU A 155 -5.27 22.70 -5.87
N GLU A 156 -5.52 23.64 -4.96
CA GLU A 156 -5.15 25.07 -5.08
C GLU A 156 -3.71 25.41 -4.63
N ASP A 157 -3.18 24.79 -3.55
CA ASP A 157 -1.88 25.10 -2.97
C ASP A 157 -0.79 24.13 -3.48
N GLN A 158 -0.12 24.55 -4.57
CA GLN A 158 1.03 23.85 -5.17
C GLN A 158 2.14 23.56 -4.15
N THR A 159 2.46 24.52 -3.28
CA THR A 159 3.54 24.42 -2.29
C THR A 159 3.21 23.38 -1.22
N TYR A 160 1.97 23.31 -0.77
CA TYR A 160 1.48 22.25 0.13
C TYR A 160 1.52 20.87 -0.52
N ARG A 161 1.12 20.76 -1.79
CA ARG A 161 1.20 19.52 -2.58
C ARG A 161 2.64 19.02 -2.72
N ASP A 162 3.57 19.88 -3.10
CA ASP A 162 4.97 19.47 -3.31
C ASP A 162 5.67 19.10 -1.99
N ASN A 163 5.40 19.83 -0.90
CA ASN A 163 5.91 19.47 0.43
C ASN A 163 5.41 18.10 0.91
N LEU A 164 4.13 17.75 0.65
CA LEU A 164 3.60 16.42 0.93
C LEU A 164 4.30 15.32 0.11
N ILE A 165 4.56 15.58 -1.17
CA ILE A 165 5.27 14.64 -2.06
C ILE A 165 6.70 14.43 -1.57
N GLN A 166 7.44 15.51 -1.26
CA GLN A 166 8.82 15.41 -0.77
C GLN A 166 8.90 14.72 0.60
N ALA A 167 7.96 14.98 1.52
CA ALA A 167 7.87 14.26 2.79
C ALA A 167 7.63 12.75 2.57
N GLY A 168 6.77 12.37 1.63
CA GLY A 168 6.54 10.98 1.23
C GLY A 168 7.79 10.30 0.64
N ILE A 169 8.52 10.99 -0.24
CA ILE A 169 9.78 10.52 -0.83
C ILE A 169 10.85 10.35 0.25
N LYS A 170 11.03 11.33 1.13
CA LYS A 170 11.97 11.28 2.26
C LYS A 170 11.66 10.07 3.14
N LYS A 171 10.39 9.91 3.54
CA LYS A 171 9.96 8.77 4.36
C LYS A 171 10.22 7.42 3.67
N TYR A 172 9.97 7.31 2.36
CA TYR A 172 10.24 6.06 1.61
C TYR A 172 11.74 5.72 1.53
N ARG A 173 12.65 6.69 1.67
CA ARG A 173 14.10 6.47 1.75
C ARG A 173 14.52 6.04 3.17
N GLU A 174 14.08 6.77 4.19
CA GLU A 174 14.55 6.64 5.57
C GLU A 174 13.83 5.52 6.35
N ASP A 175 12.50 5.45 6.27
CA ASP A 175 11.68 4.49 6.99
C ASP A 175 11.52 3.19 6.18
N LYS A 176 12.27 2.15 6.60
CA LYS A 176 12.25 0.83 5.97
C LYS A 176 10.87 0.18 6.02
N ASP A 177 10.21 0.23 7.17
CA ASP A 177 8.96 -0.51 7.39
C ASP A 177 7.82 0.14 6.62
N TYR A 178 7.78 1.47 6.54
CA TYR A 178 6.90 2.22 5.65
C TYR A 178 7.15 1.89 4.17
N ARG A 179 8.42 1.80 3.74
CA ARG A 179 8.78 1.43 2.36
C ARG A 179 8.29 0.02 2.03
N ASP A 180 8.56 -0.95 2.88
CA ASP A 180 8.25 -2.35 2.61
C ASP A 180 6.73 -2.59 2.69
N ALA A 181 6.01 -1.91 3.60
CA ALA A 181 4.55 -1.85 3.61
C ALA A 181 3.94 -1.19 2.35
N LEU A 182 4.60 -0.19 1.77
CA LEU A 182 4.16 0.45 0.52
C LEU A 182 4.33 -0.49 -0.69
N LYS A 183 5.43 -1.25 -0.75
CA LYS A 183 5.63 -2.30 -1.77
C LYS A 183 4.54 -3.35 -1.71
N GLU A 184 4.25 -3.86 -0.50
CA GLU A 184 3.22 -4.87 -0.26
C GLU A 184 1.83 -4.35 -0.65
N SER A 185 1.54 -3.07 -0.37
CA SER A 185 0.32 -2.40 -0.86
C SER A 185 0.23 -2.38 -2.39
N GLY A 186 1.35 -2.19 -3.10
CA GLY A 186 1.41 -2.27 -4.56
C GLY A 186 1.16 -3.69 -5.09
N ILE A 187 1.80 -4.69 -4.49
CA ILE A 187 1.69 -6.11 -4.84
C ILE A 187 0.24 -6.58 -4.70
N GLN A 188 -0.40 -6.36 -3.55
CA GLN A 188 -1.75 -6.86 -3.31
C GLN A 188 -2.81 -6.10 -4.13
N LYS A 189 -2.58 -4.81 -4.45
CA LYS A 189 -3.43 -4.07 -5.39
C LYS A 189 -3.30 -4.60 -6.82
N TYR A 190 -2.11 -5.02 -7.25
CA TYR A 190 -1.89 -5.65 -8.55
C TYR A 190 -2.53 -7.05 -8.65
N GLN A 191 -2.51 -7.82 -7.55
CA GLN A 191 -3.20 -9.10 -7.45
C GLN A 191 -4.74 -8.94 -7.50
N LYS A 192 -5.30 -8.05 -6.66
CA LYS A 192 -6.75 -7.95 -6.44
C LYS A 192 -7.51 -7.06 -7.43
N ASN A 193 -6.84 -6.21 -8.22
CA ASN A 193 -7.51 -5.26 -9.11
C ASN A 193 -7.00 -5.37 -10.55
N ASP A 194 -7.79 -6.06 -11.38
CA ASP A 194 -7.50 -6.35 -12.78
C ASP A 194 -7.35 -5.10 -13.64
N LYS A 195 -8.19 -4.08 -13.43
CA LYS A 195 -8.08 -2.78 -14.15
C LYS A 195 -6.78 -2.04 -13.81
N TYR A 196 -6.33 -2.13 -12.56
CA TYR A 196 -5.06 -1.55 -12.12
C TYR A 196 -3.86 -2.35 -12.64
N ARG A 197 -3.94 -3.68 -12.62
CA ARG A 197 -2.95 -4.60 -13.21
C ARG A 197 -2.75 -4.30 -14.70
N GLU A 198 -3.83 -4.21 -15.46
CA GLU A 198 -3.75 -3.99 -16.91
C GLU A 198 -3.24 -2.58 -17.25
N LYS A 199 -3.69 -1.54 -16.53
CA LYS A 199 -3.15 -0.19 -16.67
C LYS A 199 -1.64 -0.13 -16.38
N LEU A 200 -1.15 -0.91 -15.40
CA LEU A 200 0.28 -1.01 -15.12
C LEU A 200 1.05 -1.76 -16.20
N LYS A 201 0.51 -2.84 -16.78
CA LYS A 201 1.13 -3.51 -17.94
C LYS A 201 1.25 -2.55 -19.12
N GLN A 202 0.16 -1.89 -19.50
CA GLN A 202 0.12 -0.94 -20.62
C GLN A 202 1.13 0.20 -20.43
N ALA A 203 1.17 0.80 -19.24
CA ALA A 203 2.16 1.81 -18.90
C ALA A 203 3.60 1.27 -18.93
N SER A 204 3.84 0.04 -18.48
CA SER A 204 5.17 -0.57 -18.52
C SER A 204 5.62 -0.95 -19.93
N VAL A 205 4.71 -1.35 -20.82
CA VAL A 205 5.04 -1.62 -22.23
C VAL A 205 5.47 -0.32 -22.91
N LYS A 206 4.60 0.70 -22.88
CA LYS A 206 4.86 2.00 -23.50
C LYS A 206 6.13 2.66 -22.97
N TYR A 207 6.16 2.99 -21.68
CA TYR A 207 7.21 3.83 -21.10
C TYR A 207 8.50 3.10 -20.74
N LYS A 208 8.63 1.78 -21.01
CA LYS A 208 9.87 1.01 -20.71
C LYS A 208 10.30 -0.03 -21.74
N TYR A 209 9.42 -0.51 -22.61
CA TYR A 209 9.79 -1.49 -23.66
C TYR A 209 9.75 -0.88 -25.06
N GLU A 210 8.91 0.12 -25.28
CA GLU A 210 8.85 0.87 -26.54
C GLU A 210 9.83 2.03 -26.52
N GLU A 211 9.80 2.88 -25.47
CA GLU A 211 10.60 4.11 -25.36
C GLU A 211 12.04 3.91 -24.83
N ASP A 212 12.31 2.91 -23.98
CA ASP A 212 13.65 2.68 -23.36
C ASP A 212 14.37 1.44 -23.95
N GLU A 213 15.26 1.67 -24.93
CA GLU A 213 16.10 0.63 -25.52
C GLU A 213 17.13 0.02 -24.55
N GLN A 214 17.58 0.73 -23.50
CA GLN A 214 18.49 0.14 -22.50
C GLN A 214 17.75 -0.88 -21.64
N HIS A 215 16.55 -0.56 -21.15
CA HIS A 215 15.71 -1.49 -20.41
C HIS A 215 15.31 -2.68 -21.27
N LYS A 216 14.87 -2.44 -22.51
CA LYS A 216 14.52 -3.47 -23.51
C LYS A 216 15.68 -4.43 -23.78
N LYS A 217 16.91 -3.92 -23.93
CA LYS A 217 18.14 -4.72 -24.09
C LYS A 217 18.46 -5.51 -22.82
N HIS A 218 18.38 -4.89 -21.65
CA HIS A 218 18.62 -5.54 -20.35
C HIS A 218 17.64 -6.68 -20.10
N VAL A 219 16.34 -6.49 -20.35
CA VAL A 219 15.32 -7.55 -20.19
C VAL A 219 15.58 -8.72 -21.16
N LYS A 220 15.91 -8.44 -22.43
CA LYS A 220 16.29 -9.49 -23.39
C LYS A 220 17.50 -10.29 -22.89
N GLN A 221 18.54 -9.62 -22.41
CA GLN A 221 19.74 -10.26 -21.85
C GLN A 221 19.42 -11.08 -20.58
N ALA A 222 18.61 -10.55 -19.66
CA ALA A 222 18.20 -11.26 -18.44
C ALA A 222 17.36 -12.51 -18.76
N SER A 223 16.46 -12.43 -19.74
CA SER A 223 15.66 -13.57 -20.21
C SER A 223 16.53 -14.67 -20.83
N VAL A 224 17.45 -14.30 -21.74
CA VAL A 224 18.41 -15.25 -22.35
C VAL A 224 19.33 -15.87 -21.29
N LYS A 225 19.83 -15.08 -20.34
CA LYS A 225 20.64 -15.56 -19.22
C LYS A 225 19.85 -16.57 -18.38
N LYS A 226 18.60 -16.24 -18.02
CA LYS A 226 17.74 -17.14 -17.25
C LYS A 226 17.47 -18.46 -17.98
N TYR A 227 17.16 -18.42 -19.28
CA TYR A 227 16.97 -19.65 -20.08
C TYR A 227 18.23 -20.53 -20.18
N LYS A 228 19.43 -19.94 -20.03
CA LYS A 228 20.71 -20.67 -20.03
C LYS A 228 21.06 -21.28 -18.67
N GLU A 229 20.68 -20.63 -17.57
CA GLU A 229 21.15 -20.96 -16.21
C GLU A 229 20.09 -21.63 -15.32
N ASP A 230 18.80 -21.38 -15.56
CA ASP A 230 17.67 -21.97 -14.81
C ASP A 230 17.05 -23.12 -15.60
N GLU A 231 17.54 -24.34 -15.35
CA GLU A 231 17.05 -25.55 -16.03
C GLU A 231 15.56 -25.82 -15.79
N MET A 232 14.98 -25.41 -14.64
CA MET A 232 13.54 -25.56 -14.40
C MET A 232 12.74 -24.61 -15.30
N HIS A 233 13.16 -23.35 -15.41
CA HIS A 233 12.52 -22.37 -16.29
C HIS A 233 12.64 -22.76 -17.77
N LYS A 234 13.81 -23.26 -18.16
CA LYS A 234 14.11 -23.78 -19.50
C LYS A 234 13.25 -24.99 -19.84
N GLU A 235 13.10 -25.96 -18.93
CA GLU A 235 12.26 -27.14 -19.12
C GLU A 235 10.77 -26.79 -19.16
N HIS A 236 10.29 -25.94 -18.25
CA HIS A 236 8.92 -25.42 -18.29
C HIS A 236 8.60 -24.70 -19.61
N LEU A 237 9.57 -23.94 -20.17
CA LEU A 237 9.41 -23.30 -21.48
C LEU A 237 9.38 -24.30 -22.66
N LYS A 238 10.16 -25.41 -22.60
CA LYS A 238 10.01 -26.51 -23.58
C LYS A 238 8.62 -27.12 -23.51
N GLN A 239 8.14 -27.45 -22.31
CA GLN A 239 6.84 -28.08 -22.09
C GLN A 239 5.69 -27.17 -22.55
N ALA A 240 5.74 -25.87 -22.20
CA ALA A 240 4.78 -24.88 -22.69
C ALA A 240 4.80 -24.74 -24.23
N SER A 241 5.98 -24.82 -24.87
CA SER A 241 6.11 -24.79 -26.33
C SER A 241 5.51 -26.04 -27.00
N VAL A 242 5.78 -27.23 -26.46
CA VAL A 242 5.21 -28.51 -26.93
C VAL A 242 3.69 -28.52 -26.75
N GLN A 243 3.19 -28.09 -25.60
CA GLN A 243 1.75 -28.00 -25.35
C GLN A 243 1.09 -26.99 -26.29
N LYS A 244 1.70 -25.83 -26.53
CA LYS A 244 1.20 -24.86 -27.49
C LYS A 244 1.16 -25.43 -28.92
N TYR A 245 2.18 -26.16 -29.36
CA TYR A 245 2.17 -26.83 -30.67
C TYR A 245 1.09 -27.93 -30.78
N LYS A 246 0.62 -28.48 -29.65
CA LYS A 246 -0.46 -29.47 -29.56
C LYS A 246 -1.87 -28.85 -29.55
N GLU A 247 -2.03 -27.67 -28.94
CA GLU A 247 -3.34 -27.03 -28.71
C GLU A 247 -3.66 -25.88 -29.69
N ASP A 248 -2.67 -25.10 -30.11
CA ASP A 248 -2.84 -23.94 -31.00
C ASP A 248 -2.55 -24.36 -32.45
N GLU A 249 -3.58 -24.82 -33.17
CA GLU A 249 -3.47 -25.23 -34.58
C GLU A 249 -2.89 -24.13 -35.49
N LYS A 250 -3.11 -22.85 -35.18
CA LYS A 250 -2.54 -21.73 -35.96
C LYS A 250 -1.04 -21.62 -35.74
N HIS A 251 -0.57 -21.74 -34.50
CA HIS A 251 0.85 -21.79 -34.19
C HIS A 251 1.52 -23.05 -34.78
N LYS A 252 0.88 -24.20 -34.63
CA LYS A 252 1.30 -25.50 -35.18
C LYS A 252 1.50 -25.44 -36.69
N GLU A 253 0.53 -24.91 -37.43
CA GLU A 253 0.63 -24.76 -38.88
C GLU A 253 1.72 -23.76 -39.30
N HIS A 254 1.83 -22.62 -38.61
CA HIS A 254 2.92 -21.67 -38.85
C HIS A 254 4.31 -22.29 -38.61
N VAL A 255 4.46 -23.14 -37.59
CA VAL A 255 5.72 -23.87 -37.31
C VAL A 255 6.02 -24.91 -38.39
N LYS A 256 5.02 -25.63 -38.92
CA LYS A 256 5.23 -26.52 -40.09
C LYS A 256 5.74 -25.73 -41.30
N GLN A 257 5.06 -24.64 -41.64
CA GLN A 257 5.39 -23.80 -42.79
C GLN A 257 6.79 -23.21 -42.68
N ALA A 258 7.15 -22.68 -41.50
CA ALA A 258 8.52 -22.21 -41.23
C ALA A 258 9.57 -23.33 -41.34
N SER A 259 9.25 -24.56 -40.91
CA SER A 259 10.15 -25.71 -41.05
C SER A 259 10.32 -26.18 -42.51
N ILE A 260 9.27 -26.11 -43.32
CA ILE A 260 9.31 -26.43 -44.76
C ILE A 260 10.15 -25.38 -45.49
N GLN A 261 9.86 -24.09 -45.25
CA GLN A 261 10.58 -22.97 -45.85
C GLN A 261 12.07 -23.02 -45.49
N LYS A 262 12.41 -23.29 -44.22
CA LYS A 262 13.81 -23.44 -43.81
C LYS A 262 14.52 -24.61 -44.50
N TYR A 263 13.83 -25.73 -44.77
CA TYR A 263 14.43 -26.84 -45.50
C TYR A 263 14.62 -26.54 -47.01
N ALA A 264 13.82 -25.63 -47.58
CA ALA A 264 13.99 -25.11 -48.93
C ALA A 264 15.14 -24.09 -49.03
N ASP A 265 15.26 -23.17 -48.07
CA ASP A 265 16.16 -22.01 -48.17
C ASP A 265 17.55 -22.22 -47.53
N ASP A 266 17.66 -23.02 -46.46
CA ASP A 266 18.91 -23.22 -45.71
C ASP A 266 19.59 -24.54 -46.12
N ASP A 267 20.49 -24.47 -47.10
CA ASP A 267 21.32 -25.60 -47.55
C ASP A 267 22.11 -26.28 -46.43
N SER A 268 22.56 -25.53 -45.41
CA SER A 268 23.29 -26.10 -44.28
C SER A 268 22.37 -26.95 -43.40
N HIS A 269 21.15 -26.48 -43.15
CA HIS A 269 20.13 -27.23 -42.45
C HIS A 269 19.65 -28.44 -43.25
N ARG A 270 19.37 -28.27 -44.56
CA ARG A 270 18.99 -29.37 -45.46
C ARG A 270 20.05 -30.47 -45.50
N CYS A 271 21.33 -30.10 -45.59
CA CYS A 271 22.44 -31.06 -45.56
C CYS A 271 22.50 -31.83 -44.22
N LYS A 272 22.41 -31.12 -43.08
CA LYS A 272 22.37 -31.73 -41.75
C LYS A 272 21.19 -32.69 -41.56
N VAL A 273 20.00 -32.35 -42.07
CA VAL A 273 18.81 -33.21 -42.00
C VAL A 273 18.97 -34.48 -42.86
N LYS A 274 19.58 -34.38 -44.04
CA LYS A 274 19.95 -35.55 -44.85
C LYS A 274 20.94 -36.45 -44.11
N GLN A 275 22.05 -35.89 -43.63
CA GLN A 275 23.08 -36.62 -42.89
C GLN A 275 22.51 -37.33 -41.65
N GLN A 276 21.69 -36.66 -40.84
CA GLN A 276 21.01 -37.28 -39.69
C GLN A 276 20.07 -38.42 -40.11
N THR A 277 19.41 -38.31 -41.26
CA THR A 277 18.55 -39.37 -41.81
C THR A 277 19.37 -40.57 -42.29
N GLU A 278 20.54 -40.32 -42.87
CA GLU A 278 21.50 -41.35 -43.33
C GLU A 278 22.11 -42.09 -42.13
N THR A 279 22.69 -41.39 -41.15
CA THR A 279 23.21 -41.98 -39.91
C THR A 279 22.13 -42.78 -39.17
N ARG A 280 20.88 -42.30 -39.12
CA ARG A 280 19.76 -43.06 -38.53
C ARG A 280 19.46 -44.35 -39.31
N ARG A 281 19.54 -44.34 -40.63
CA ARG A 281 19.38 -45.55 -41.48
C ARG A 281 20.54 -46.53 -41.28
N GLU A 282 21.75 -46.04 -41.03
CA GLU A 282 22.93 -46.88 -40.77
C GLU A 282 22.87 -47.53 -39.39
N ASN A 283 22.54 -46.78 -38.34
CA ASN A 283 22.32 -47.33 -37.00
C ASN A 283 21.20 -48.40 -37.01
N LEU A 284 20.08 -48.13 -37.71
CA LEU A 284 19.01 -49.12 -37.88
C LEU A 284 19.48 -50.37 -38.66
N LYS A 285 20.38 -50.25 -39.65
CA LYS A 285 20.97 -51.43 -40.30
C LYS A 285 21.85 -52.23 -39.33
N GLU A 286 22.63 -51.54 -38.49
CA GLU A 286 23.53 -52.15 -37.50
C GLU A 286 22.75 -52.95 -36.44
N GLU A 287 21.74 -52.32 -35.84
CA GLU A 287 20.81 -52.97 -34.89
C GLU A 287 20.15 -54.21 -35.51
N ASN A 288 19.71 -54.13 -36.76
CA ASN A 288 19.08 -55.24 -37.48
C ASN A 288 20.06 -56.32 -37.98
N LYS A 289 21.40 -56.16 -37.86
CA LYS A 289 22.35 -57.26 -38.15
C LYS A 289 22.13 -58.45 -37.23
N GLN A 290 21.82 -58.22 -35.95
CA GLN A 290 21.56 -59.30 -35.00
C GLN A 290 20.32 -60.10 -35.41
N ILE A 291 19.25 -59.43 -35.84
CA ILE A 291 18.05 -60.09 -36.37
C ILE A 291 18.38 -60.88 -37.65
N THR A 292 19.19 -60.31 -38.54
CA THR A 292 19.63 -60.98 -39.78
C THR A 292 20.41 -62.27 -39.48
N GLU A 293 21.32 -62.26 -38.51
CA GLU A 293 22.10 -63.42 -38.10
C GLU A 293 21.25 -64.46 -37.34
N VAL A 294 20.25 -64.04 -36.55
CA VAL A 294 19.26 -64.94 -35.94
C VAL A 294 18.40 -65.63 -37.01
N VAL A 295 17.94 -64.88 -38.02
CA VAL A 295 17.20 -65.45 -39.16
C VAL A 295 18.07 -66.42 -39.97
N ARG A 296 19.37 -66.13 -40.13
CA ARG A 296 20.32 -67.05 -40.78
C ARG A 296 20.48 -68.35 -39.98
N LYS A 297 20.83 -68.26 -38.69
CA LYS A 297 20.93 -69.42 -37.78
C LYS A 297 19.63 -70.23 -37.69
N PHE A 298 18.48 -69.57 -37.75
CA PHE A 298 17.17 -70.24 -37.80
C PHE A 298 17.01 -71.03 -39.10
N LYS A 299 17.34 -70.46 -40.26
CA LYS A 299 17.32 -71.17 -41.55
C LYS A 299 18.24 -72.39 -41.55
N ASP A 300 19.48 -72.25 -41.06
CA ASP A 300 20.42 -73.37 -40.91
C ASP A 300 19.83 -74.49 -40.01
N ALA A 301 19.17 -74.11 -38.91
CA ALA A 301 18.60 -75.05 -37.95
C ALA A 301 17.37 -75.79 -38.49
N VAL A 302 16.48 -75.11 -39.23
CA VAL A 302 15.28 -75.77 -39.80
C VAL A 302 15.58 -76.60 -41.04
N GLN A 303 16.75 -76.46 -41.67
CA GLN A 303 17.15 -77.22 -42.86
C GLN A 303 17.15 -78.75 -42.63
N LYS A 304 17.40 -79.20 -41.39
CA LYS A 304 17.32 -80.63 -41.03
C LYS A 304 15.90 -81.18 -40.88
N GLY A 305 14.90 -80.31 -40.74
CA GLY A 305 13.54 -80.69 -40.38
C GLY A 305 13.39 -81.14 -38.91
N PRO A 306 12.14 -81.28 -38.42
CA PRO A 306 11.87 -81.79 -37.08
C PRO A 306 11.98 -83.33 -37.05
N GLU A 307 12.93 -83.84 -36.26
CA GLU A 307 13.24 -85.27 -36.16
C GLU A 307 12.42 -86.00 -35.07
N CYS A 308 11.63 -85.27 -34.26
CA CYS A 308 10.92 -85.82 -33.10
C CYS A 308 9.43 -85.42 -33.07
N VAL A 309 8.59 -86.30 -32.48
CA VAL A 309 7.14 -86.08 -32.27
C VAL A 309 6.83 -86.23 -30.78
N CYS A 310 6.10 -85.28 -30.19
CA CYS A 310 5.63 -85.41 -28.80
C CYS A 310 4.43 -86.37 -28.70
N SER A 311 4.52 -87.38 -27.84
CA SER A 311 3.45 -88.35 -27.60
C SER A 311 2.15 -87.74 -27.06
N CYS A 312 2.22 -86.65 -26.28
CA CYS A 312 1.05 -86.04 -25.63
C CYS A 312 0.23 -85.11 -26.54
N CYS A 313 0.82 -84.57 -27.61
CA CYS A 313 0.16 -83.57 -28.46
C CYS A 313 0.48 -83.67 -29.96
N LEU A 314 1.20 -84.71 -30.38
CA LEU A 314 1.63 -85.01 -31.76
C LEU A 314 2.38 -83.87 -32.50
N ARG A 315 2.76 -82.81 -31.77
CA ARG A 315 3.52 -81.70 -32.32
C ARG A 315 4.93 -82.16 -32.69
N LEU A 316 5.38 -81.74 -33.86
CA LEU A 316 6.74 -81.93 -34.35
C LEU A 316 7.72 -81.00 -33.61
N PHE A 317 8.88 -81.54 -33.26
CA PHE A 317 9.97 -80.86 -32.56
C PHE A 317 11.32 -81.18 -33.23
N PHE A 318 12.21 -80.20 -33.23
CA PHE A 318 13.62 -80.42 -33.56
C PHE A 318 14.31 -81.17 -32.40
N GLU A 319 15.34 -81.96 -32.70
CA GLU A 319 16.16 -82.71 -31.72
C GLU A 319 16.52 -81.87 -30.48
N LYS A 320 16.95 -80.62 -30.69
CA LYS A 320 17.36 -79.68 -29.64
C LYS A 320 16.24 -79.11 -28.77
N GLN A 321 14.97 -79.40 -29.09
CA GLN A 321 13.79 -78.96 -28.32
C GLN A 321 13.24 -80.05 -27.40
N VAL A 322 13.70 -81.30 -27.52
CA VAL A 322 13.26 -82.41 -26.68
C VAL A 322 14.35 -82.80 -25.68
N LEU A 323 13.99 -82.90 -24.40
CA LEU A 323 14.84 -83.54 -23.40
C LEU A 323 14.65 -85.05 -23.49
N ILE A 324 15.73 -85.78 -23.75
CA ILE A 324 15.72 -87.25 -23.76
C ILE A 324 15.39 -87.73 -22.34
N CYS A 325 14.19 -88.28 -22.17
CA CYS A 325 13.69 -88.75 -20.88
C CYS A 325 14.47 -89.99 -20.42
N LYS A 326 15.49 -89.79 -19.59
CA LYS A 326 16.19 -90.86 -18.88
C LYS A 326 15.30 -91.34 -17.74
N LYS A 327 14.68 -92.51 -17.91
CA LYS A 327 13.62 -93.02 -17.02
C LYS A 327 13.97 -92.96 -15.53
N GLY A 328 15.17 -93.43 -15.15
CA GLY A 328 15.66 -93.41 -13.77
C GLY A 328 16.12 -92.05 -13.22
N SER A 329 15.68 -90.93 -13.80
CA SER A 329 16.00 -89.58 -13.32
C SER A 329 14.80 -88.86 -12.68
N TYR A 330 13.62 -89.48 -12.63
CA TYR A 330 12.37 -88.83 -12.22
C TYR A 330 11.73 -89.38 -10.93
N ASP A 331 12.25 -90.48 -10.37
CA ASP A 331 11.59 -91.26 -9.31
C ASP A 331 11.55 -90.59 -7.91
N ASN A 332 11.94 -89.31 -7.76
CA ASN A 332 12.18 -88.67 -6.45
C ASN A 332 11.92 -87.14 -6.35
N SER A 333 11.16 -86.50 -7.25
CA SER A 333 10.98 -85.02 -7.23
C SER A 333 9.70 -84.52 -6.54
N ILE A 334 9.85 -83.64 -5.54
CA ILE A 334 8.77 -83.18 -4.64
C ILE A 334 8.03 -81.91 -5.12
N TYR A 335 8.42 -81.34 -6.26
CA TYR A 335 8.31 -79.89 -6.56
C TYR A 335 6.91 -79.31 -6.93
N MET A 336 5.81 -80.07 -6.84
CA MET A 336 4.51 -79.67 -7.42
C MET A 336 3.58 -78.82 -6.52
N ILE A 337 3.97 -78.47 -5.29
CA ILE A 337 3.01 -78.04 -4.24
C ILE A 337 2.81 -76.51 -4.09
N HIS A 338 3.76 -75.65 -4.50
CA HIS A 338 3.88 -74.28 -3.95
C HIS A 338 3.44 -73.09 -4.84
N ALA A 339 2.53 -73.27 -5.81
CA ALA A 339 2.31 -72.28 -6.89
C ALA A 339 1.08 -71.33 -6.76
N GLN A 340 0.48 -71.11 -5.58
CA GLN A 340 -0.93 -70.65 -5.51
C GLN A 340 -1.28 -69.36 -4.72
N GLN A 341 -0.38 -68.65 -4.04
CA GLN A 341 -0.77 -67.52 -3.15
C GLN A 341 0.21 -66.32 -3.11
N ARG A 342 -0.25 -65.12 -3.56
CA ARG A 342 0.08 -63.74 -3.09
C ARG A 342 -0.39 -62.65 -4.08
N ASN A 343 -1.18 -61.66 -3.64
CA ASN A 343 -1.42 -60.38 -4.34
C ASN A 343 -2.09 -59.31 -3.43
N ILE A 344 -2.19 -58.03 -3.86
CA ILE A 344 -3.00 -56.88 -3.34
C ILE A 344 -2.40 -56.00 -2.18
N ASN A 345 -2.07 -54.69 -2.39
CA ASN A 345 -2.84 -53.45 -1.97
C ASN A 345 -2.09 -52.06 -2.09
N THR A 346 -2.73 -50.89 -1.80
CA THR A 346 -2.29 -49.47 -2.18
C THR A 346 -2.47 -48.29 -1.13
N HIS A 347 -2.52 -46.96 -1.50
CA HIS A 347 -2.19 -45.72 -0.67
C HIS A 347 -3.01 -44.37 -0.94
N VAL A 348 -2.86 -43.22 -0.18
CA VAL A 348 -3.78 -41.98 -0.09
C VAL A 348 -3.14 -40.49 -0.10
N GLN A 349 -3.84 -39.32 0.19
CA GLN A 349 -3.76 -37.88 -0.38
C GLN A 349 -3.66 -36.55 0.58
N MET A 350 -3.58 -35.24 0.07
CA MET A 350 -4.15 -33.86 0.55
C MET A 350 -3.34 -32.44 0.53
N THR A 351 -3.92 -31.20 0.85
CA THR A 351 -3.38 -29.73 0.81
C THR A 351 -4.26 -28.63 1.60
N ALA A 352 -4.20 -27.24 1.81
CA ALA A 352 -3.48 -25.88 1.56
C ALA A 352 -3.97 -24.73 2.63
N ILE A 353 -3.93 -23.33 2.74
CA ILE A 353 -3.55 -21.94 2.14
C ILE A 353 -3.54 -20.75 3.27
N LEU A 354 -3.58 -19.35 3.34
CA LEU A 354 -3.88 -17.98 2.67
C LEU A 354 -3.32 -16.63 3.43
N ILE A 355 -3.59 -15.31 3.08
CA ILE A 355 -2.98 -13.96 3.62
C ILE A 355 -3.84 -12.57 3.66
N VAL A 356 -3.36 -11.37 4.19
CA VAL A 356 -4.14 -10.05 4.50
C VAL A 356 -3.40 -8.59 4.58
N LEU A 357 -4.08 -7.38 4.75
CA LEU A 357 -3.62 -5.89 4.89
C LEU A 357 -4.78 -4.82 5.28
N LEU A 358 -4.76 -3.44 5.54
CA LEU A 358 -3.92 -2.25 6.10
C LEU A 358 -4.66 -0.80 6.16
N LYS A 359 -4.14 0.31 6.82
CA LYS A 359 -4.34 1.87 6.72
C LYS A 359 -5.46 2.70 7.52
N GLU A 360 -5.62 4.08 7.73
CA GLU A 360 -4.83 5.41 7.80
C GLU A 360 -5.45 6.68 8.63
N HIS A 361 -5.46 8.01 8.21
CA HIS A 361 -5.56 9.35 9.01
C HIS A 361 -6.30 10.59 8.29
N ALA A 362 -6.52 11.91 8.67
CA ALA A 362 -6.77 12.91 9.83
C ALA A 362 -6.96 14.44 9.30
N GLU A 363 -7.32 15.67 9.84
CA GLU A 363 -7.43 16.54 11.11
C GLU A 363 -8.70 17.55 11.10
N GLN A 364 -8.90 18.90 11.44
CA GLN A 364 -8.27 20.16 12.06
C GLN A 364 -9.26 21.43 12.35
N VAL A 365 -8.84 22.57 13.04
CA VAL A 365 -9.33 24.05 13.19
C VAL A 365 -10.75 24.52 13.76
N TYR A 366 -11.26 25.80 14.04
CA TYR A 366 -10.91 27.30 14.19
C TYR A 366 -12.03 28.19 14.96
N GLY A 367 -12.01 29.59 15.10
CA GLY A 367 -13.04 30.52 15.75
C GLY A 367 -12.85 32.12 15.76
N PHE A 368 -13.79 33.01 16.27
CA PHE A 368 -13.76 34.56 16.28
C PHE A 368 -14.71 35.40 17.30
N VAL A 369 -14.90 36.77 17.23
CA VAL A 369 -15.37 37.80 18.29
C VAL A 369 -16.23 39.10 17.86
N ILE A 370 -16.81 39.95 18.80
CA ILE A 370 -17.49 41.35 18.66
C ILE A 370 -17.72 42.18 20.03
N LEU A 371 -18.25 43.47 20.11
CA LEU A 371 -18.18 44.53 21.25
C LEU A 371 -19.44 45.53 21.45
N VAL A 372 -19.85 46.14 22.65
CA VAL A 372 -21.26 46.71 22.91
C VAL A 372 -21.61 47.70 24.12
N ILE A 373 -22.76 48.44 24.13
CA ILE A 373 -23.32 49.34 25.23
C ILE A 373 -24.81 49.04 25.62
N VAL A 374 -25.25 49.25 26.89
CA VAL A 374 -26.62 48.95 27.41
C VAL A 374 -27.18 50.01 28.39
N LYS A 375 -28.48 50.34 28.29
CA LYS A 375 -29.27 51.19 29.22
C LYS A 375 -30.32 50.37 29.96
#